data_AF-A0A7W0MME7-F1
#
_entry.id   AF-A0A7W0MME7-F1
#
_cell.length_a   1.000
_cell.length_b   1.000
_cell.length_c   1.000
_cell.angle_alpha   90.00
_cell.angle_beta   90.00
_cell.angle_gamma   90.00
#
_symmetry.space_group_name_H-M   'P 1'
#
loop_
_entity.id
_entity.type
_entity.pdbx_description
1 polymer ?
#
loop_
_entity_poly.entity_id
_entity_poly.type
_entity_poly.pdbx_seq_one_letter_code
_entity_poly.pdbx_strand_id
1 'polypeptide(L)' 'MTPNDLDILRLGPDDALFIDFDGTLAEIGPDPDAIALPPRTALALARLAARLGGAVALLSGRD' A
#
# COMPACT_ATOMS: atom_id res chain seq x y z
N MET A 1 -10.22 -10.98 -10.76
CA MET A 1 -9.63 -10.77 -9.43
C MET A 1 -10.74 -10.84 -8.41
N THR A 2 -10.68 -11.85 -7.56
CA THR A 2 -11.72 -12.20 -6.58
C THR A 2 -11.54 -11.33 -5.32
N PRO A 3 -12.47 -11.38 -4.35
CA PRO A 3 -12.47 -10.45 -3.22
C PRO A 3 -11.22 -10.46 -2.32
N ASN A 4 -10.29 -11.41 -2.44
CA ASN A 4 -9.15 -11.51 -1.54
C ASN A 4 -7.83 -11.99 -2.17
N ASP A 5 -7.39 -11.34 -3.25
CA ASP A 5 -6.07 -11.59 -3.85
C ASP A 5 -4.89 -11.36 -2.86
N LEU A 6 -5.14 -10.74 -1.70
CA LEU A 6 -4.14 -10.43 -0.68
C LEU A 6 -3.79 -11.61 0.24
N ASP A 7 -4.57 -12.70 0.21
CA ASP A 7 -4.28 -13.89 1.03
C ASP A 7 -2.97 -14.60 0.64
N ILE A 8 -2.48 -14.37 -0.58
CA ILE A 8 -1.22 -14.91 -1.06
C ILE A 8 -0.02 -14.47 -0.21
N LEU A 9 -0.13 -13.33 0.47
CA LEU A 9 0.95 -12.76 1.28
C LEU A 9 1.12 -13.49 2.62
N ARG A 10 0.16 -14.36 3.00
CA ARG A 10 0.17 -15.16 4.23
C ARG A 10 0.48 -14.38 5.52
N LEU A 11 0.07 -13.11 5.58
CA LEU A 11 0.32 -12.23 6.71
C LEU A 11 -0.57 -12.55 7.91
N GLY A 12 0.01 -12.65 9.09
CA GLY A 12 -0.64 -12.86 10.38
C GLY A 12 -0.84 -11.56 11.19
N PRO A 13 -1.52 -11.64 12.33
CA PRO A 13 -1.82 -10.48 13.18
C PRO A 13 -0.58 -9.83 13.82
N ASP A 14 0.54 -10.54 13.92
CA ASP A 14 1.80 -10.03 14.48
C ASP A 14 2.78 -9.49 13.42
N ASP A 15 2.36 -9.49 12.15
CA ASP A 15 3.18 -8.99 11.05
C ASP A 15 2.99 -7.49 10.85
N ALA A 16 4.08 -6.81 10.47
CA ALA A 16 4.07 -5.42 10.04
C ALA A 16 4.54 -5.31 8.59
N LEU A 17 3.89 -4.44 7.81
CA LEU A 17 4.21 -4.24 6.41
C LEU A 17 4.72 -2.81 6.17
N PHE A 18 5.90 -2.71 5.58
CA PHE A 18 6.50 -1.44 5.15
C PHE A 18 6.56 -1.45 3.63
N ILE A 19 5.93 -0.47 3.00
CA ILE A 19 5.80 -0.42 1.54
C ILE A 19 6.37 0.91 1.06
N ASP A 20 7.32 0.83 0.14
CA ASP A 20 7.80 1.99 -0.59
C ASP A 20 6.70 2.56 -1.50
N PHE A 21 6.60 3.87 -1.59
CA PHE A 21 5.58 4.57 -2.37
C PHE A 21 6.12 5.06 -3.72
N ASP A 22 7.27 5.74 -3.71
CA ASP A 22 7.83 6.44 -4.87
C ASP A 22 8.46 5.48 -5.88
N GLY A 23 7.85 5.35 -7.06
CA GLY A 23 8.30 4.39 -8.07
C GLY A 23 7.88 2.94 -7.79
N THR A 24 7.21 2.68 -6.66
CA THR A 24 6.66 1.37 -6.31
C THR A 24 5.13 1.36 -6.41
N LEU A 25 4.45 2.28 -5.71
CA LEU A 25 2.98 2.38 -5.72
C LEU A 25 2.46 3.56 -6.54
N ALA A 26 3.31 4.56 -6.75
CA ALA A 26 3.06 5.75 -7.54
C ALA A 26 4.15 5.88 -8.60
N GLU A 27 3.79 6.19 -9.85
CA GLU A 27 4.78 6.39 -10.91
C GLU A 27 5.72 7.55 -10.58
N ILE A 28 6.98 7.46 -11.00
CA ILE A 28 7.90 8.60 -10.95
C ILE A 28 7.59 9.47 -12.17
N GLY A 29 7.15 10.70 -11.91
CA GLY A 29 6.74 11.64 -12.93
C GLY A 29 7.33 13.03 -12.68
N PRO A 30 7.24 13.92 -13.67
CA PRO A 30 7.85 15.25 -13.61
C PRO A 30 7.18 16.18 -12.60
N ASP A 31 5.94 15.88 -12.21
CA ASP A 31 5.17 16.62 -11.20
C ASP A 31 4.75 15.65 -10.07
N PRO A 32 5.38 15.72 -8.89
CA PRO A 32 5.07 14.88 -7.74
C PRO A 32 3.66 15.13 -7.17
N ASP A 33 3.09 16.32 -7.35
CA ASP A 33 1.76 16.68 -6.82
C ASP A 33 0.62 16.12 -7.70
N ALA A 34 0.92 15.84 -8.97
CA ALA A 34 -0.01 15.22 -9.90
C ALA A 34 -0.11 13.69 -9.74
N ILE A 35 0.74 13.09 -8.91
CA ILE A 35 0.84 11.64 -8.74
C ILE A 35 -0.02 11.19 -7.56
N ALA A 36 -1.11 10.48 -7.88
CA ALA A 36 -2.01 9.89 -6.89
C ALA A 36 -1.95 8.37 -6.91
N LEU A 37 -2.14 7.76 -5.75
CA LEU A 37 -2.24 6.31 -5.63
C LEU A 37 -3.54 5.80 -6.30
N PRO A 38 -3.50 4.80 -7.19
CA PRO A 38 -4.69 4.31 -7.84
C PRO A 38 -5.76 3.85 -6.82
N PRO A 39 -7.06 4.14 -7.02
CA PRO A 39 -8.10 3.84 -6.02
C PRO A 39 -8.17 2.37 -5.59
N ARG A 40 -7.88 1.45 -6.51
CA ARG A 40 -7.82 0.01 -6.20
C ARG A 40 -6.68 -0.34 -5.25
N THR A 41 -5.52 0.27 -5.43
CA THR A 41 -4.36 0.09 -4.56
C THR A 41 -4.67 0.66 -3.17
N ALA A 42 -5.31 1.83 -3.09
CA ALA A 42 -5.69 2.44 -1.82
C ALA A 42 -6.63 1.53 -1.01
N LEU A 43 -7.62 0.93 -1.69
CA LEU A 43 -8.54 -0.01 -1.06
C LEU A 43 -7.84 -1.28 -0.56
N ALA A 44 -6.85 -1.79 -1.30
CA ALA A 44 -6.07 -2.95 -0.89
C ALA A 44 -5.22 -2.65 0.36
N LEU A 45 -4.56 -1.49 0.39
CA LEU A 45 -3.79 -1.03 1.55
C LEU A 45 -4.66 -0.87 2.80
N ALA A 46 -5.86 -0.29 2.64
CA ALA A 46 -6.81 -0.16 3.75
C ALA A 46 -7.23 -1.53 4.33
N ARG A 47 -7.44 -2.53 3.47
CA ARG A 47 -7.76 -3.90 3.91
C ARG A 47 -6.58 -4.56 4.65
N LEU A 48 -5.35 -4.35 4.18
CA LEU A 48 -4.15 -4.83 4.87
C LEU A 48 -3.98 -4.16 6.22
N ALA A 49 -4.15 -2.83 6.30
CA ALA A 49 -4.08 -2.09 7.55
C ALA A 49 -5.10 -2.62 8.57
N ALA A 50 -6.35 -2.86 8.15
CA ALA A 50 -7.37 -3.44 9.02
C ALA A 50 -7.02 -4.87 9.49
N ARG A 51 -6.48 -5.72 8.59
CA ARG A 51 -6.06 -7.10 8.91
C ARG A 51 -4.89 -7.15 9.88
N LEU A 52 -3.97 -6.19 9.79
CA LEU A 52 -2.74 -6.13 10.59
C LEU A 52 -2.85 -5.21 11.81
N GLY A 53 -4.07 -4.86 12.23
CA GLY A 53 -4.26 -3.99 13.41
C GLY A 53 -3.61 -2.61 13.28
N GLY A 54 -3.47 -2.11 12.05
CA GLY A 54 -2.83 -0.83 11.74
C GLY A 54 -1.31 -0.92 11.49
N ALA A 55 -0.71 -2.11 11.54
CA ALA A 55 0.74 -2.31 11.30
C ALA A 55 1.11 -2.25 9.81
N VAL A 56 0.72 -1.17 9.12
CA VAL A 56 1.09 -0.87 7.74
C VAL A 56 1.63 0.56 7.67
N ALA A 57 2.84 0.71 7.14
CA ALA A 57 3.48 2.00 6.92
C ALA A 57 3.81 2.18 5.43
N LEU A 58 3.46 3.36 4.90
CA LEU A 58 3.92 3.81 3.59
C LEU A 58 5.19 4.64 3.80
N LEU A 59 6.23 4.31 3.07
CA LEU A 59 7.51 5.03 3.07
C LEU A 59 7.58 5.84 1.77
N SER A 60 7.66 7.17 1.88
CA SER A 60 7.82 8.07 0.75
C SER A 60 8.99 9.00 1.02
N GLY A 61 9.69 9.39 -0.05
CA GLY A 61 10.70 10.43 0.00
C GLY A 61 10.15 11.83 -0.27
N ARG A 62 8.83 12.00 -0.40
CA ARG A 62 8.17 13.29 -0.59
C ARG A 62 7.87 13.94 0.76
N ASP A 63 8.07 15.26 0.83
CA ASP A 63 7.75 16.11 1.98
C ASP A 63 6.31 16.65 1.90
#